data_AF-A0A1I6W833-F1
#
_entry.id   AF-A0A1I6W833-F1
#
_cell.length_a   1.000
_cell.length_b   1.000
_cell.length_c   1.000
_cell.angle_alpha   90.00
_cell.angle_beta   90.00
_cell.angle_gamma   90.00
#
_symmetry.space_group_name_H-M   'P 1'
#
loop_
_entity.id
_entity.type
_entity.pdbx_description
1 polymer ?
#
loop_
_entity_poly.entity_id
_entity_poly.type
_entity_poly.pdbx_seq_one_letter_code
_entity_poly.pdbx_strand_id
1 'polypeptide(L)'
;MPTSGSQIIYFGDSLTDVGVVFEALVQSLVAQILPGLIAALGPDPSPEEIAQAELQARQLATQQALVETQALGFGPEQAVTNEFTHAIYTGDVSGDTILNFANAGARALGTQEPFGPGTGYDSNLGAQLARFAALPAGTLAPDASAVLFIGANDFSDAVGEALDQPGSGALDVIVATGEVIGELLDMLEAAARGLHSAGVTTVYFGTLPVGSFFPGSDALDDLTSDLSDLAVGLYNELLAARAVQLRGEGIAVEVIDYAAVASAITEDPGGFGIVADRSEFLIDGAPFDSDQVGFWDPIHPAEAVHQAWGAYAAFVMAGGSTSALSDFGTLNFQTSGDNAVFAMGGNDTVLALAGDDVVFGGSGDDRVFAGPGDDIVSGGSGDDLLRGERGADILDGGSGDDTVLGGSGDDVLIDGLGDDLVRGGAGDDVFIFVQNTLEGEASLSQDVLQGGSGTDTLYVVLDETTFDAFETLGATSVLSSLGISISSIESVVAIDGRGQVEAALSAFAWFQDGDYWGLIPAPSSADLLV
;
A
#
# COMPACT_ATOMS: atom_id res chain seq x y z
N MET A 1 14.92 15.23 22.29
CA MET A 1 14.87 14.24 23.38
C MET A 1 13.99 13.14 22.83
N PRO A 2 14.48 11.92 22.56
CA PRO A 2 13.62 10.93 21.94
C PRO A 2 12.51 10.59 22.94
N THR A 3 11.27 10.88 22.55
CA THR A 3 10.05 10.37 23.16
C THR A 3 10.04 8.86 22.95
N SER A 4 9.54 8.11 23.93
CA SER A 4 9.41 6.67 23.87
C SER A 4 8.35 6.26 22.84
N GLY A 5 8.72 6.24 21.56
CA GLY A 5 7.96 5.61 20.49
C GLY A 5 8.61 4.28 20.10
N SER A 6 7.78 3.33 19.70
CA SER A 6 8.16 2.08 19.06
C SER A 6 8.82 2.35 17.70
N GLN A 7 9.57 1.37 17.20
CA GLN A 7 10.44 1.52 16.02
C GLN A 7 10.33 0.30 15.12
N ILE A 8 10.23 0.52 13.81
CA ILE A 8 10.22 -0.56 12.81
C ILE A 8 11.45 -0.41 11.90
N ILE A 9 12.18 -1.50 11.72
CA ILE A 9 13.40 -1.54 10.92
C ILE A 9 13.14 -2.31 9.63
N TYR A 10 13.27 -1.66 8.47
CA TYR A 10 13.03 -2.31 7.18
C TYR A 10 14.34 -2.76 6.52
N PHE A 11 14.33 -3.97 5.99
CA PHE A 11 15.33 -4.50 5.06
C PHE A 11 14.60 -5.03 3.83
N GLY A 12 15.12 -4.73 2.65
CA GLY A 12 14.36 -4.96 1.43
C GLY A 12 15.07 -4.60 0.14
N ASP A 13 14.31 -4.66 -0.94
CA ASP A 13 14.69 -4.29 -2.30
C ASP A 13 13.92 -3.04 -2.79
N SER A 14 13.61 -2.95 -4.09
CA SER A 14 12.92 -1.81 -4.71
C SER A 14 11.52 -1.56 -4.16
N LEU A 15 10.84 -2.59 -3.67
CA LEU A 15 9.51 -2.45 -3.08
C LEU A 15 9.52 -1.70 -1.73
N THR A 16 10.70 -1.52 -1.13
CA THR A 16 10.86 -0.98 0.22
C THR A 16 11.74 0.27 0.28
N ASP A 17 12.71 0.42 -0.62
CA ASP A 17 13.68 1.53 -0.59
C ASP A 17 13.01 2.91 -0.66
N VAL A 18 13.40 3.78 0.26
CA VAL A 18 13.09 5.21 0.24
C VAL A 18 14.39 5.97 0.42
N GLY A 19 14.94 6.47 -0.69
CA GLY A 19 16.10 7.36 -0.70
C GLY A 19 17.45 6.75 -0.33
N VAL A 20 17.56 5.45 -0.03
CA VAL A 20 18.84 4.82 0.35
C VAL A 20 19.78 4.75 -0.85
N VAL A 21 19.27 4.31 -2.01
CA VAL A 21 20.03 4.37 -3.27
C VAL A 21 20.42 5.81 -3.61
N PHE A 22 19.50 6.75 -3.48
CA PHE A 22 19.75 8.15 -3.78
C PHE A 22 20.88 8.73 -2.91
N GLU A 23 20.84 8.54 -1.59
CA GLU A 23 21.90 9.03 -0.71
C GLU A 23 23.24 8.31 -0.95
N ALA A 24 23.23 7.01 -1.29
CA ALA A 24 24.45 6.29 -1.67
C ALA A 24 25.07 6.91 -2.94
N LEU A 25 24.24 7.25 -3.94
CA LEU A 25 24.67 7.92 -5.16
C LEU A 25 25.21 9.32 -4.86
N VAL A 26 24.52 10.11 -4.05
CA VAL A 26 24.99 11.44 -3.60
C VAL A 26 26.35 11.32 -2.93
N GLN A 27 26.56 10.36 -2.04
CA GLN A 27 27.85 10.15 -1.37
C GLN A 27 28.96 9.80 -2.37
N SER A 28 28.69 8.93 -3.34
CA SER A 28 29.63 8.59 -4.40
C SER A 28 30.00 9.82 -5.24
N LEU A 29 29.01 10.62 -5.65
CA LEU A 29 29.23 11.83 -6.44
C LEU A 29 29.98 12.91 -5.66
N VAL A 30 29.71 13.08 -4.36
CA VAL A 30 30.48 13.98 -3.49
C VAL A 30 31.96 13.58 -3.50
N ALA A 31 32.26 12.29 -3.36
CA ALA A 31 33.64 11.80 -3.36
C ALA A 31 34.36 12.07 -4.70
N GLN A 32 33.62 12.16 -5.81
CA GLN A 32 34.15 12.50 -7.13
C GLN A 32 34.31 14.02 -7.35
N ILE A 33 33.37 14.82 -6.86
CA ILE A 33 33.32 16.28 -7.10
C ILE A 33 34.25 17.05 -6.15
N LEU A 34 34.25 16.68 -4.86
CA LEU A 34 34.95 17.42 -3.80
C LEU A 34 36.45 17.64 -4.06
N PRO A 35 37.23 16.65 -4.55
CA PRO A 35 38.65 16.86 -4.84
C PRO A 35 38.91 17.98 -5.84
N GLY A 36 38.03 18.14 -6.85
CA GLY A 36 38.13 19.21 -7.84
C GLY A 36 37.85 20.60 -7.26
N LEU A 37 36.85 20.70 -6.38
CA LEU A 37 36.52 21.95 -5.68
C LEU A 37 37.64 22.37 -4.72
N ILE A 38 38.19 21.44 -3.94
CA ILE A 38 39.32 21.71 -3.04
C ILE A 38 40.54 22.18 -3.85
N ALA A 39 40.83 21.54 -4.99
CA ALA A 39 41.95 21.95 -5.84
C ALA A 39 41.79 23.37 -6.41
N ALA A 40 40.56 23.83 -6.64
CA ALA A 40 40.28 25.16 -7.17
C ALA A 40 40.51 26.29 -6.15
N LEU A 41 40.50 25.99 -4.84
CA LEU A 41 40.75 26.96 -3.76
C LEU A 41 42.23 27.39 -3.68
N GLY A 42 43.14 26.63 -4.29
CA GLY A 42 44.58 26.89 -4.23
C GLY A 42 45.28 26.23 -3.02
N PRO A 43 46.55 26.57 -2.75
CA PRO A 43 47.32 25.96 -1.67
C PRO A 43 46.84 26.42 -0.28
N ASP A 44 46.78 25.49 0.67
CA ASP A 44 46.41 25.68 2.08
C ASP A 44 45.05 26.39 2.32
N PRO A 45 43.93 25.83 1.80
CA PRO A 45 42.59 26.37 2.07
C PRO A 45 42.26 26.33 3.56
N SER A 46 41.51 27.32 4.03
CA SER A 46 41.02 27.36 5.41
C SER A 46 39.93 26.30 5.66
N PRO A 47 39.70 25.91 6.93
CA PRO A 47 38.62 24.97 7.25
C PRO A 47 37.23 25.45 6.81
N GLU A 48 36.99 26.76 6.79
CA GLU A 48 35.71 27.34 6.34
C GLU A 48 35.55 27.21 4.82
N GLU A 49 36.62 27.42 4.04
CA GLU A 49 36.60 27.21 2.59
C GLU A 49 36.43 25.71 2.24
N ILE A 50 37.03 24.80 3.01
CA ILE A 50 36.81 23.36 2.85
C ILE A 50 35.34 23.01 3.14
N ALA A 51 34.77 23.50 4.24
CA ALA A 51 33.36 23.24 4.57
C ALA A 51 32.39 23.80 3.51
N GLN A 52 32.70 24.96 2.93
CA GLN A 52 31.92 25.50 1.80
C GLN A 52 32.06 24.64 0.55
N ALA A 53 33.25 24.12 0.25
CA ALA A 53 33.46 23.19 -0.86
C ALA A 53 32.73 21.86 -0.65
N GLU A 54 32.67 21.34 0.59
CA GLU A 54 31.88 20.15 0.94
C GLU A 54 30.38 20.38 0.74
N LEU A 55 29.84 21.52 1.20
CA LEU A 55 28.44 21.88 0.97
C LEU A 55 28.13 22.03 -0.52
N GLN A 56 29.02 22.69 -1.27
CA GLN A 56 28.87 22.85 -2.72
C GLN A 56 28.96 21.50 -3.45
N ALA A 57 29.87 20.61 -3.05
CA ALA A 57 29.97 19.26 -3.60
C ALA A 57 28.68 18.49 -3.38
N ARG A 58 28.12 18.54 -2.16
CA ARG A 58 26.84 17.88 -1.85
C ARG A 58 25.69 18.45 -2.67
N GLN A 59 25.58 19.78 -2.81
CA GLN A 59 24.54 20.39 -3.64
C GLN A 59 24.61 19.95 -5.12
N LEU A 60 25.81 19.93 -5.70
CA LEU A 60 26.01 19.47 -7.08
C LEU A 60 25.73 17.97 -7.22
N ALA A 61 26.20 17.18 -6.27
CA ALA A 61 25.95 15.74 -6.22
C ALA A 61 24.46 15.42 -6.10
N THR A 62 23.70 16.12 -5.26
CA THR A 62 22.24 15.97 -5.12
C THR A 62 21.51 16.30 -6.42
N GLN A 63 21.88 17.39 -7.10
CA GLN A 63 21.27 17.74 -8.39
C GLN A 63 21.54 16.69 -9.46
N GLN A 64 22.76 16.17 -9.52
CA GLN A 64 23.12 15.12 -10.46
C GLN A 64 22.46 13.79 -10.11
N ALA A 65 22.43 13.42 -8.83
CA ALA A 65 21.76 12.22 -8.35
C ALA A 65 20.28 12.22 -8.71
N LEU A 66 19.60 13.36 -8.57
CA LEU A 66 18.17 13.49 -8.93
C LEU A 66 17.94 13.19 -10.42
N VAL A 67 18.80 13.69 -11.30
CA VAL A 67 18.70 13.42 -12.74
C VAL A 67 18.99 11.95 -13.04
N GLU A 68 19.97 11.35 -12.37
CA GLU A 68 20.33 9.95 -12.56
C GLU A 68 19.24 9.00 -12.05
N THR A 69 18.68 9.22 -10.84
CA THR A 69 17.61 8.39 -10.27
C THR A 69 16.30 8.53 -11.03
N GLN A 70 15.93 9.73 -11.47
CA GLN A 70 14.76 9.92 -12.35
C GLN A 70 14.88 9.16 -13.66
N ALA A 71 16.08 9.10 -14.25
CA ALA A 71 16.33 8.32 -15.47
C ALA A 71 16.21 6.79 -15.24
N LEU A 72 16.19 6.36 -13.99
CA LEU A 72 16.07 4.97 -13.55
C LEU A 72 14.66 4.63 -13.04
N GLY A 73 13.71 5.56 -13.15
CA GLY A 73 12.32 5.35 -12.73
C GLY A 73 12.05 5.64 -11.27
N PHE A 74 12.94 6.33 -10.54
CA PHE A 74 12.62 6.80 -9.19
C PHE A 74 11.67 7.98 -9.25
N GLY A 75 10.65 7.94 -8.39
CA GLY A 75 9.70 9.02 -8.17
C GLY A 75 10.28 10.22 -7.40
N PRO A 76 9.44 11.21 -7.12
CA PRO A 76 9.82 12.46 -6.45
C PRO A 76 10.46 12.23 -5.08
N GLU A 77 9.92 11.30 -4.29
CA GLU A 77 10.39 10.98 -2.94
C GLU A 77 11.61 10.04 -2.91
N GLN A 78 12.24 9.82 -4.07
CA GLN A 78 13.41 8.95 -4.22
C GLN A 78 13.12 7.49 -3.83
N ALA A 79 11.88 7.05 -4.01
CA ALA A 79 11.45 5.66 -4.02
C ALA A 79 11.15 5.20 -5.45
N VAL A 80 11.06 3.87 -5.69
CA VAL A 80 10.71 3.31 -7.01
C VAL A 80 9.19 3.15 -7.13
N THR A 81 8.49 4.27 -6.99
CA THR A 81 7.03 4.41 -7.08
C THR A 81 6.70 5.89 -7.33
N ASN A 82 5.42 6.28 -7.48
CA ASN A 82 5.03 7.69 -7.70
C ASN A 82 5.15 8.57 -6.45
N GLU A 83 5.19 7.99 -5.23
CA GLU A 83 5.44 8.73 -3.98
C GLU A 83 6.25 7.89 -2.98
N PHE A 84 5.67 7.44 -1.86
CA PHE A 84 6.35 6.65 -0.83
C PHE A 84 6.10 5.14 -0.96
N THR A 85 6.97 4.34 -0.33
CA THR A 85 6.75 2.89 -0.18
C THR A 85 5.95 2.58 1.08
N HIS A 86 5.41 1.35 1.13
CA HIS A 86 4.66 0.79 2.25
C HIS A 86 5.34 0.96 3.62
N ALA A 87 6.67 1.05 3.67
CA ALA A 87 7.40 1.26 4.93
C ALA A 87 7.03 2.58 5.60
N ILE A 88 6.82 3.66 4.83
CA ILE A 88 6.42 4.97 5.35
C ILE A 88 4.99 4.92 5.87
N TYR A 89 4.04 4.44 5.05
CA TYR A 89 2.64 4.29 5.46
C TYR A 89 2.46 3.38 6.69
N THR A 90 3.28 2.32 6.82
CA THR A 90 3.27 1.51 8.05
C THR A 90 3.59 2.35 9.28
N GLY A 91 4.59 3.24 9.19
CA GLY A 91 4.99 4.13 10.27
C GLY A 91 3.96 5.21 10.56
N ASP A 92 3.34 5.78 9.53
CA ASP A 92 2.32 6.81 9.68
C ASP A 92 1.05 6.25 10.34
N VAL A 93 0.60 5.07 9.92
CA VAL A 93 -0.59 4.40 10.50
C VAL A 93 -0.32 3.90 11.92
N SER A 94 0.84 3.27 12.17
CA SER A 94 1.17 2.75 13.51
C SER A 94 1.64 3.82 14.50
N GLY A 95 2.08 4.98 14.01
CA GLY A 95 2.81 5.98 14.79
C GLY A 95 4.27 5.60 15.11
N ASP A 96 4.80 4.54 14.50
CA ASP A 96 6.15 4.05 14.72
C ASP A 96 7.21 4.82 13.92
N THR A 97 8.40 4.95 14.51
CA THR A 97 9.54 5.51 13.78
C THR A 97 10.14 4.46 12.84
N ILE A 98 10.26 4.80 11.56
CA ILE A 98 10.85 3.93 10.54
C ILE A 98 12.37 4.11 10.45
N LEU A 99 13.10 2.98 10.45
CA LEU A 99 14.52 2.92 10.11
C LEU A 99 14.72 2.01 8.90
N ASN A 100 14.89 2.62 7.72
CA ASN A 100 14.95 1.89 6.45
C ASN A 100 16.40 1.61 6.02
N PHE A 101 16.74 0.33 5.84
CA PHE A 101 18.00 -0.16 5.27
C PHE A 101 17.84 -0.79 3.89
N ALA A 102 16.61 -0.89 3.36
CA ALA A 102 16.34 -1.43 2.05
C ALA A 102 17.10 -0.66 0.97
N ASN A 103 17.35 -1.32 -0.16
CA ASN A 103 18.04 -0.71 -1.27
C ASN A 103 17.45 -1.22 -2.58
N ALA A 104 17.10 -0.32 -3.49
CA ALA A 104 16.22 -0.71 -4.59
C ALA A 104 16.75 -1.82 -5.49
N GLY A 105 18.08 -1.88 -5.71
CA GLY A 105 18.67 -2.95 -6.52
C GLY A 105 19.27 -4.09 -5.68
N ALA A 106 18.89 -4.21 -4.41
CA ALA A 106 19.32 -5.29 -3.57
C ALA A 106 18.74 -6.62 -4.05
N ARG A 107 19.61 -7.64 -4.04
CA ARG A 107 19.21 -9.03 -3.96
C ARG A 107 19.44 -9.51 -2.53
N ALA A 108 18.70 -10.53 -2.10
CA ALA A 108 19.08 -11.26 -0.90
C ALA A 108 20.34 -12.10 -1.15
N LEU A 109 20.48 -12.66 -2.36
CA LEU A 109 21.58 -13.52 -2.76
C LEU A 109 22.64 -12.79 -3.60
N GLY A 110 23.89 -13.24 -3.49
CA GLY A 110 25.01 -12.75 -4.29
C GLY A 110 25.49 -11.35 -3.91
N THR A 111 26.39 -10.80 -4.74
CA THR A 111 27.00 -9.47 -4.57
C THR A 111 26.65 -8.62 -5.78
N GLN A 112 25.49 -7.96 -5.75
CA GLN A 112 25.09 -7.00 -6.78
C GLN A 112 25.51 -5.58 -6.37
N GLU A 113 26.07 -4.84 -7.33
CA GLU A 113 26.32 -3.40 -7.25
C GLU A 113 25.24 -2.70 -8.07
N PRO A 114 24.09 -2.36 -7.48
CA PRO A 114 23.07 -1.66 -8.21
C PRO A 114 23.50 -0.20 -8.33
N PHE A 115 23.30 0.33 -9.53
CA PHE A 115 23.66 1.68 -9.95
C PHE A 115 25.15 1.89 -10.28
N GLY A 116 25.57 1.23 -11.36
CA GLY A 116 26.70 1.62 -12.19
C GLY A 116 28.07 1.11 -11.73
N PRO A 117 29.01 0.82 -12.66
CA PRO A 117 30.36 0.40 -12.30
C PRO A 117 31.11 1.55 -11.60
N GLY A 118 31.17 1.51 -10.26
CA GLY A 118 32.06 2.40 -9.49
C GLY A 118 31.49 3.02 -8.21
N THR A 119 30.28 2.67 -7.75
CA THR A 119 29.79 3.15 -6.44
C THR A 119 30.45 2.40 -5.27
N GLY A 120 30.84 1.13 -5.45
CA GLY A 120 31.42 0.32 -4.38
C GLY A 120 30.42 0.04 -3.24
N TYR A 121 29.13 0.20 -3.52
CA TYR A 121 28.06 0.10 -2.54
C TYR A 121 27.45 -1.29 -2.62
N ASP A 122 27.91 -2.19 -1.74
CA ASP A 122 27.33 -3.54 -1.62
C ASP A 122 25.88 -3.43 -1.12
N SER A 123 24.90 -3.80 -1.92
CA SER A 123 23.48 -3.54 -1.64
C SER A 123 22.72 -4.71 -1.03
N ASN A 124 23.30 -5.91 -1.08
CA ASN A 124 22.60 -7.14 -0.72
C ASN A 124 22.13 -7.14 0.75
N LEU A 125 21.25 -8.07 1.10
CA LEU A 125 20.73 -8.19 2.47
C LEU A 125 21.85 -8.26 3.51
N GLY A 126 22.94 -8.98 3.21
CA GLY A 126 24.10 -9.08 4.11
C GLY A 126 24.73 -7.72 4.43
N ALA A 127 24.85 -6.85 3.44
CA ALA A 127 25.36 -5.50 3.60
C ALA A 127 24.37 -4.60 4.34
N GLN A 128 23.06 -4.75 4.11
CA GLN A 128 22.03 -4.05 4.88
C GLN A 128 22.11 -4.42 6.37
N LEU A 129 22.19 -5.71 6.69
CA LEU A 129 22.38 -6.22 8.05
C LEU A 129 23.70 -5.75 8.67
N ALA A 130 24.78 -5.64 7.88
CA ALA A 130 26.05 -5.11 8.36
C ALA A 130 25.97 -3.62 8.74
N ARG A 131 25.22 -2.81 7.97
CA ARG A 131 24.95 -1.40 8.33
C ARG A 131 24.14 -1.30 9.61
N PHE A 132 23.11 -2.12 9.75
CA PHE A 132 22.33 -2.23 10.98
C PHE A 132 23.22 -2.60 12.18
N ALA A 133 24.08 -3.60 12.04
CA ALA A 133 25.00 -4.03 13.10
C ALA A 133 26.04 -2.95 13.47
N ALA A 134 26.28 -1.98 12.59
CA ALA A 134 27.19 -0.86 12.82
C ALA A 134 26.53 0.33 13.55
N LEU A 135 25.22 0.27 13.84
CA LEU A 135 24.53 1.31 14.60
C LEU A 135 25.16 1.50 15.99
N PRO A 136 25.22 2.75 16.51
CA PRO A 136 25.70 3.00 17.86
C PRO A 136 24.89 2.24 18.91
N ALA A 137 25.56 1.80 19.98
CA ALA A 137 24.88 1.15 21.09
C ALA A 137 23.80 2.05 21.71
N GLY A 138 22.60 1.49 21.92
CA GLY A 138 21.45 2.23 22.45
C GLY A 138 20.62 2.99 21.40
N THR A 139 20.86 2.75 20.10
CA THR A 139 20.04 3.30 19.01
C THR A 139 18.64 2.68 18.95
N LEU A 140 18.53 1.38 19.24
CA LEU A 140 17.27 0.64 19.10
C LEU A 140 16.29 0.94 20.23
N ALA A 141 15.03 1.15 19.87
CA ALA A 141 13.93 1.15 20.83
C ALA A 141 13.81 -0.24 21.50
N PRO A 142 13.38 -0.32 22.78
CA PRO A 142 13.26 -1.60 23.49
C PRO A 142 12.28 -2.60 22.87
N ASP A 143 11.33 -2.10 22.09
CA ASP A 143 10.25 -2.81 21.41
C ASP A 143 10.46 -2.85 19.89
N ALA A 144 11.66 -2.54 19.41
CA ALA A 144 11.94 -2.44 17.98
C ALA A 144 11.66 -3.77 17.24
N SER A 145 10.83 -3.68 16.21
CA SER A 145 10.52 -4.76 15.28
C SER A 145 11.32 -4.60 13.99
N ALA A 146 11.46 -5.67 13.22
CA ALA A 146 12.10 -5.61 11.90
C ALA A 146 11.25 -6.31 10.84
N VAL A 147 11.24 -5.77 9.63
CA VAL A 147 10.62 -6.37 8.44
C VAL A 147 11.71 -6.78 7.46
N LEU A 148 11.64 -8.03 7.00
CA LEU A 148 12.45 -8.57 5.92
C LEU A 148 11.52 -8.82 4.73
N PHE A 149 11.50 -7.87 3.78
CA PHE A 149 10.71 -7.96 2.56
C PHE A 149 11.63 -7.82 1.34
N ILE A 150 12.20 -8.95 0.95
CA ILE A 150 13.23 -9.04 -0.08
C ILE A 150 13.14 -10.36 -0.83
N GLY A 151 13.53 -10.33 -2.10
CA GLY A 151 13.66 -11.53 -2.94
C GLY A 151 13.01 -11.38 -4.30
N ALA A 152 12.22 -10.32 -4.52
CA ALA A 152 11.57 -10.06 -5.80
C ALA A 152 12.63 -9.91 -6.91
N ASN A 153 13.71 -9.17 -6.63
CA ASN A 153 14.84 -9.04 -7.55
C ASN A 153 15.53 -10.39 -7.82
N ASP A 154 15.71 -11.24 -6.81
CA ASP A 154 16.30 -12.58 -6.97
C ASP A 154 15.47 -13.46 -7.91
N PHE A 155 14.14 -13.44 -7.78
CA PHE A 155 13.23 -14.17 -8.67
C PHE A 155 13.23 -13.57 -10.09
N SER A 156 13.07 -12.26 -10.21
CA SER A 156 13.09 -11.54 -11.50
C SER A 156 14.37 -11.85 -12.30
N ASP A 157 15.51 -11.82 -11.63
CA ASP A 157 16.80 -12.14 -12.23
C ASP A 157 16.92 -13.62 -12.62
N ALA A 158 16.44 -14.55 -11.78
CA ALA A 158 16.44 -15.97 -12.12
C ALA A 158 15.57 -16.27 -13.34
N VAL A 159 14.40 -15.64 -13.45
CA VAL A 159 13.52 -15.75 -14.62
C VAL A 159 14.20 -15.15 -15.86
N GLY A 160 14.74 -13.93 -15.75
CA GLY A 160 15.43 -13.25 -16.85
C GLY A 160 16.65 -14.02 -17.36
N GLU A 161 17.54 -14.46 -16.46
CA GLU A 161 18.73 -15.23 -16.81
C GLU A 161 18.40 -16.57 -17.48
N ALA A 162 17.30 -17.23 -17.07
CA ALA A 162 16.81 -18.44 -17.71
C ALA A 162 16.28 -18.18 -19.12
N LEU A 163 15.50 -17.11 -19.32
CA LEU A 163 14.88 -16.76 -20.60
C LEU A 163 15.87 -16.17 -21.63
N ASP A 164 16.99 -15.60 -21.18
CA ASP A 164 18.05 -15.10 -22.05
C ASP A 164 18.83 -16.24 -22.77
N GLN A 165 18.70 -17.49 -22.31
CA GLN A 165 19.38 -18.63 -22.93
C GLN A 165 18.68 -19.08 -24.22
N PRO A 166 19.40 -19.25 -25.36
CA PRO A 166 18.78 -19.68 -26.60
C PRO A 166 18.07 -21.03 -26.51
N GLY A 167 16.74 -21.03 -26.70
CA GLY A 167 15.91 -22.23 -26.70
C GLY A 167 15.46 -22.68 -25.32
N SER A 168 15.61 -21.84 -24.29
CA SER A 168 14.97 -22.04 -23.00
C SER A 168 13.44 -21.91 -23.09
N GLY A 169 12.75 -22.43 -22.09
CA GLY A 169 11.33 -22.24 -21.90
C GLY A 169 10.92 -22.42 -20.45
N ALA A 170 9.63 -22.58 -20.19
CA ALA A 170 9.07 -22.59 -18.84
C ALA A 170 9.72 -23.59 -17.86
N LEU A 171 10.24 -24.73 -18.34
CA LEU A 171 10.94 -25.70 -17.47
C LEU A 171 12.26 -25.16 -16.93
N ASP A 172 13.00 -24.39 -17.73
CA ASP A 172 14.26 -23.78 -17.29
C ASP A 172 13.99 -22.70 -16.24
N VAL A 173 12.89 -21.96 -16.39
CA VAL A 173 12.41 -20.98 -15.40
C VAL A 173 12.08 -21.64 -14.06
N ILE A 174 11.32 -22.75 -14.05
CA ILE A 174 11.05 -23.51 -12.81
C ILE A 174 12.35 -23.95 -12.13
N VAL A 175 13.31 -24.45 -12.89
CA VAL A 175 14.58 -24.93 -12.31
C VAL A 175 15.34 -23.78 -11.68
N ALA A 176 15.49 -22.66 -12.39
CA ALA A 176 16.21 -21.49 -11.89
C ALA A 176 15.55 -20.90 -10.63
N THR A 177 14.23 -20.68 -10.68
CA THR A 177 13.47 -20.16 -9.54
C THR A 177 13.49 -21.14 -8.35
N GLY A 178 13.38 -22.45 -8.60
CA GLY A 178 13.44 -23.48 -7.56
C GLY A 178 14.78 -23.55 -6.81
N GLU A 179 15.91 -23.26 -7.49
CA GLU A 179 17.22 -23.17 -6.85
C GLU A 179 17.32 -21.96 -5.90
N VAL A 180 16.72 -20.82 -6.31
CA VAL A 180 16.71 -19.58 -5.52
C VAL A 180 15.92 -19.71 -4.22
N ILE A 181 14.78 -20.42 -4.22
CA ILE A 181 13.91 -20.59 -3.04
C ILE A 181 14.68 -21.06 -1.81
N GLY A 182 15.47 -22.13 -1.95
CA GLY A 182 16.19 -22.72 -0.82
C GLY A 182 17.21 -21.77 -0.22
N GLU A 183 17.98 -21.09 -1.06
CA GLU A 183 19.00 -20.15 -0.63
C GLU A 183 18.40 -18.89 0.03
N LEU A 184 17.29 -18.38 -0.52
CA LEU A 184 16.56 -17.25 0.08
C LEU A 184 16.07 -17.58 1.49
N LEU A 185 15.42 -18.73 1.67
CA LEU A 185 14.89 -19.14 2.96
C LEU A 185 15.99 -19.30 4.02
N ASP A 186 17.13 -19.87 3.64
CA ASP A 186 18.28 -20.01 4.55
C ASP A 186 18.90 -18.66 4.92
N MET A 187 18.97 -17.72 3.97
CA MET A 187 19.46 -16.36 4.20
C MET A 187 18.52 -15.57 5.14
N LEU A 188 17.21 -15.64 4.93
CA LEU A 188 16.21 -14.98 5.78
C LEU A 188 16.16 -15.58 7.20
N GLU A 189 16.33 -16.90 7.32
CA GLU A 189 16.47 -17.55 8.63
C GLU A 189 17.69 -17.02 9.39
N ALA A 190 18.84 -16.94 8.72
CA ALA A 190 20.06 -16.41 9.31
C ALA A 190 19.91 -14.93 9.71
N ALA A 191 19.25 -14.13 8.87
CA ALA A 191 18.93 -12.72 9.15
C ALA A 191 18.05 -12.58 10.40
N ALA A 192 16.94 -13.32 10.48
CA ALA A 192 16.03 -13.28 11.62
C ALA A 192 16.73 -13.64 12.94
N ARG A 193 17.56 -14.70 12.93
CA ARG A 193 18.39 -15.09 14.09
C ARG A 193 19.37 -13.99 14.51
N GLY A 194 19.99 -13.35 13.52
CA GLY A 194 20.92 -12.25 13.74
C GLY A 194 20.25 -11.02 14.36
N LEU A 195 19.11 -10.61 13.81
CA LEU A 195 18.31 -9.48 14.30
C LEU A 195 17.79 -9.73 15.72
N HIS A 196 17.23 -10.92 15.97
CA HIS A 196 16.78 -11.30 17.32
C HIS A 196 17.94 -11.27 18.33
N SER A 197 19.12 -11.77 17.95
CA SER A 197 20.32 -11.70 18.80
C SER A 197 20.81 -10.28 19.05
N ALA A 198 20.48 -9.34 18.16
CA ALA A 198 20.81 -7.92 18.28
C ALA A 198 19.78 -7.12 19.12
N GLY A 199 18.69 -7.76 19.56
CA GLY A 199 17.68 -7.15 20.43
C GLY A 199 16.39 -6.70 19.73
N VAL A 200 16.20 -7.06 18.45
CA VAL A 200 14.90 -6.92 17.78
C VAL A 200 13.89 -7.88 18.44
N THR A 201 12.73 -7.36 18.82
CA THR A 201 11.70 -8.10 19.55
C THR A 201 10.98 -9.09 18.66
N THR A 202 10.47 -8.64 17.52
CA THR A 202 9.76 -9.44 16.52
C THR A 202 10.35 -9.19 15.13
N VAL A 203 10.54 -10.25 14.36
CA VAL A 203 10.93 -10.16 12.94
C VAL A 203 9.74 -10.57 12.09
N TYR A 204 9.35 -9.74 11.14
CA TYR A 204 8.29 -10.01 10.18
C TYR A 204 8.90 -10.41 8.85
N PHE A 205 8.48 -11.55 8.31
CA PHE A 205 8.77 -11.93 6.93
C PHE A 205 7.64 -11.43 6.02
N GLY A 206 7.99 -10.65 4.99
CA GLY A 206 7.05 -10.24 3.94
C GLY A 206 6.97 -11.30 2.84
N THR A 207 5.77 -11.79 2.52
CA THR A 207 5.56 -12.65 1.34
C THR A 207 5.70 -11.83 0.06
N LEU A 208 6.18 -12.44 -1.02
CA LEU A 208 6.33 -11.77 -2.32
C LEU A 208 5.03 -11.85 -3.14
N PRO A 209 4.57 -10.75 -3.77
CA PRO A 209 3.53 -10.82 -4.79
C PRO A 209 3.93 -11.80 -5.91
N VAL A 210 2.95 -12.52 -6.46
CA VAL A 210 3.18 -13.43 -7.60
C VAL A 210 3.59 -12.65 -8.85
N GLY A 211 4.21 -13.31 -9.82
CA GLY A 211 4.73 -12.64 -11.02
C GLY A 211 3.62 -11.99 -11.85
N SER A 212 2.48 -12.65 -11.99
CA SER A 212 1.30 -12.14 -12.70
C SER A 212 0.65 -10.91 -12.08
N PHE A 213 1.02 -10.55 -10.84
CA PHE A 213 0.65 -9.27 -10.26
C PHE A 213 1.22 -8.11 -11.09
N PHE A 214 2.45 -8.24 -11.57
CA PHE A 214 3.16 -7.15 -12.23
C PHE A 214 2.86 -7.10 -13.73
N PRO A 215 2.43 -5.96 -14.31
CA PRO A 215 2.08 -5.87 -15.73
C PRO A 215 3.20 -6.26 -16.72
N GLY A 216 4.45 -6.28 -16.27
CA GLY A 216 5.61 -6.75 -17.02
C GLY A 216 5.57 -8.24 -17.34
N SER A 217 4.78 -9.03 -16.60
CA SER A 217 4.57 -10.46 -16.88
C SER A 217 3.81 -10.70 -18.18
N ASP A 218 3.09 -9.72 -18.72
CA ASP A 218 2.39 -9.79 -20.03
C ASP A 218 3.34 -10.13 -21.21
N ALA A 219 4.65 -9.95 -21.01
CA ALA A 219 5.67 -10.33 -21.98
C ALA A 219 5.97 -11.85 -22.00
N LEU A 220 5.57 -12.58 -20.96
CA LEU A 220 5.73 -14.03 -20.83
C LEU A 220 4.56 -14.76 -21.50
N ASP A 221 4.79 -16.00 -21.95
CA ASP A 221 3.67 -16.88 -22.32
C ASP A 221 2.97 -17.43 -21.08
N ASP A 222 1.66 -17.72 -21.19
CA ASP A 222 0.80 -18.16 -20.08
C ASP A 222 1.45 -19.27 -19.23
N LEU A 223 2.06 -20.29 -19.86
CA LEU A 223 2.69 -21.39 -19.14
C LEU A 223 3.91 -20.93 -18.34
N THR A 224 4.72 -20.02 -18.88
CA THR A 224 5.87 -19.45 -18.16
C THR A 224 5.40 -18.56 -17.01
N SER A 225 4.34 -17.77 -17.20
CA SER A 225 3.74 -16.95 -16.14
C SER A 225 3.20 -17.83 -15.00
N ASP A 226 2.34 -18.79 -15.30
CA ASP A 226 1.72 -19.70 -14.32
C ASP A 226 2.78 -20.44 -13.48
N LEU A 227 3.89 -20.85 -14.12
CA LEU A 227 4.96 -21.56 -13.45
C LEU A 227 5.85 -20.65 -12.60
N SER A 228 6.02 -19.39 -13.01
CA SER A 228 6.67 -18.37 -12.17
C SER A 228 5.84 -18.09 -10.92
N ASP A 229 4.52 -17.94 -11.07
CA ASP A 229 3.59 -17.74 -9.96
C ASP A 229 3.59 -18.91 -9.00
N LEU A 230 3.59 -20.14 -9.53
CA LEU A 230 3.72 -21.36 -8.71
C LEU A 230 5.01 -21.37 -7.89
N ALA A 231 6.13 -20.90 -8.45
CA ALA A 231 7.40 -20.85 -7.74
C ALA A 231 7.39 -19.83 -6.60
N VAL A 232 6.85 -18.63 -6.84
CA VAL A 232 6.69 -17.59 -5.81
C VAL A 232 5.70 -18.03 -4.74
N GLY A 233 4.57 -18.64 -5.11
CA GLY A 233 3.60 -19.20 -4.17
C GLY A 233 4.22 -20.28 -3.28
N LEU A 234 4.99 -21.21 -3.85
CA LEU A 234 5.73 -22.21 -3.07
C LEU A 234 6.74 -21.57 -2.11
N TYR A 235 7.43 -20.51 -2.53
CA TYR A 235 8.32 -19.75 -1.66
C TYR A 235 7.58 -19.14 -0.47
N ASN A 236 6.44 -18.48 -0.70
CA ASN A 236 5.63 -17.88 0.35
C ASN A 236 5.12 -18.92 1.36
N GLU A 237 4.65 -20.08 0.89
CA GLU A 237 4.24 -21.18 1.78
C GLU A 237 5.39 -21.68 2.66
N LEU A 238 6.58 -21.86 2.06
CA LEU A 238 7.77 -22.31 2.79
C LEU A 238 8.31 -21.24 3.75
N LEU A 239 8.19 -19.96 3.40
CA LEU A 239 8.55 -18.82 4.24
C LEU A 239 7.68 -18.80 5.50
N ALA A 240 6.36 -18.96 5.35
CA ALA A 240 5.43 -19.06 6.48
C ALA A 240 5.72 -20.28 7.37
N ALA A 241 6.00 -21.44 6.77
CA ALA A 241 6.42 -22.64 7.51
C ALA A 241 7.72 -22.40 8.30
N ARG A 242 8.66 -21.62 7.76
CA ARG A 242 9.91 -21.25 8.43
C ARG A 242 9.68 -20.31 9.62
N ALA A 243 8.77 -19.34 9.50
CA ALA A 243 8.38 -18.48 10.61
C ALA A 243 7.84 -19.30 11.79
N VAL A 244 6.94 -20.26 11.53
CA VAL A 244 6.41 -21.19 12.54
C VAL A 244 7.53 -21.99 13.21
N GLN A 245 8.49 -22.49 12.43
CA GLN A 245 9.65 -23.21 12.96
C GLN A 245 10.46 -22.33 13.92
N LEU A 246 10.82 -21.10 13.50
CA LEU A 246 11.61 -20.16 14.30
C LEU A 246 10.92 -19.77 15.61
N ARG A 247 9.58 -19.57 15.58
CA ARG A 247 8.79 -19.38 16.81
C ARG A 247 8.88 -20.56 17.76
N GLY A 248 8.83 -21.79 17.23
CA GLY A 248 9.01 -23.01 18.01
C GLY A 248 10.39 -23.13 18.67
N GLU A 249 11.38 -22.41 18.14
CA GLU A 249 12.74 -22.29 18.68
C GLU A 249 12.93 -21.09 19.63
N GLY A 250 11.88 -20.29 19.85
CA GLY A 250 11.88 -19.14 20.75
C GLY A 250 12.31 -17.82 20.10
N ILE A 251 12.37 -17.76 18.77
CA ILE A 251 12.61 -16.52 18.01
C ILE A 251 11.26 -16.01 17.54
N ALA A 252 10.84 -14.84 18.02
CA ALA A 252 9.57 -14.26 17.62
C ALA A 252 9.66 -13.80 16.15
N VAL A 253 9.03 -14.59 15.27
CA VAL A 253 8.93 -14.32 13.85
C VAL A 253 7.47 -14.40 13.44
N GLU A 254 6.96 -13.42 12.73
CA GLU A 254 5.61 -13.41 12.15
C GLU A 254 5.67 -13.18 10.64
N VAL A 255 4.53 -13.29 9.95
CA VAL A 255 4.43 -13.12 8.50
C VAL A 255 3.48 -11.96 8.21
N ILE A 256 3.89 -11.08 7.29
CA ILE A 256 3.01 -10.09 6.67
C ILE A 256 2.75 -10.59 5.25
N ASP A 257 1.50 -10.96 4.98
CA ASP A 257 1.07 -11.54 3.69
C ASP A 257 0.77 -10.45 2.64
N TYR A 258 1.81 -9.73 2.20
CA TYR A 258 1.68 -8.75 1.11
C TYR A 258 1.19 -9.38 -0.21
N ALA A 259 1.40 -10.70 -0.39
CA ALA A 259 0.95 -11.41 -1.57
C ALA A 259 -0.58 -11.52 -1.61
N ALA A 260 -1.22 -11.77 -0.46
CA ALA A 260 -2.67 -11.77 -0.34
C ALA A 260 -3.27 -10.39 -0.69
N VAL A 261 -2.69 -9.30 -0.18
CA VAL A 261 -3.13 -7.94 -0.52
C VAL A 261 -2.97 -7.66 -2.02
N ALA A 262 -1.84 -8.07 -2.60
CA ALA A 262 -1.58 -7.93 -4.03
C ALA A 262 -2.60 -8.71 -4.88
N SER A 263 -2.94 -9.93 -4.48
CA SER A 263 -3.95 -10.73 -5.16
C SER A 263 -5.35 -10.12 -5.05
N ALA A 264 -5.72 -9.58 -3.88
CA ALA A 264 -6.99 -8.88 -3.71
C ALA A 264 -7.09 -7.65 -4.63
N ILE A 265 -6.01 -6.87 -4.75
CA ILE A 265 -5.95 -5.72 -5.66
C ILE A 265 -6.07 -6.13 -7.14
N THR A 266 -5.44 -7.24 -7.55
CA THR A 266 -5.58 -7.73 -8.95
C THR A 266 -6.99 -8.20 -9.25
N GLU A 267 -7.65 -8.76 -8.27
CA GLU A 267 -9.00 -9.29 -8.41
C GLU A 267 -10.06 -8.20 -8.51
N ASP A 268 -10.02 -7.25 -7.59
CA ASP A 268 -10.92 -6.10 -7.59
C ASP A 268 -10.14 -4.80 -7.36
N PRO A 269 -9.48 -4.26 -8.41
CA PRO A 269 -8.76 -3.00 -8.28
C PRO A 269 -9.71 -1.84 -7.90
N GLY A 270 -10.97 -1.90 -8.34
CA GLY A 270 -11.98 -0.88 -8.04
C GLY A 270 -12.26 -0.75 -6.55
N GLY A 271 -12.39 -1.87 -5.84
CA GLY A 271 -12.56 -1.92 -4.38
C GLY A 271 -11.37 -1.38 -3.57
N PHE A 272 -10.21 -1.16 -4.21
CA PHE A 272 -9.05 -0.47 -3.64
C PHE A 272 -8.86 0.94 -4.20
N GLY A 273 -9.87 1.50 -4.87
CA GLY A 273 -9.79 2.84 -5.49
C GLY A 273 -8.88 2.92 -6.72
N ILE A 274 -8.40 1.78 -7.24
CA ILE A 274 -7.55 1.69 -8.42
C ILE A 274 -8.43 1.62 -9.66
N VAL A 275 -8.38 2.68 -10.47
CA VAL A 275 -9.20 2.82 -11.69
C VAL A 275 -8.40 2.62 -12.96
N ALA A 276 -7.07 2.51 -12.85
CA ALA A 276 -6.18 2.28 -13.99
C ALA A 276 -4.99 1.38 -13.62
N ASP A 277 -4.73 0.37 -14.44
CA ASP A 277 -3.63 -0.57 -14.18
C ASP A 277 -2.24 0.06 -14.33
N ARG A 278 -2.00 1.01 -15.23
CA ARG A 278 -0.64 1.48 -15.51
C ARG A 278 -0.49 3.00 -15.55
N SER A 279 0.66 3.47 -15.07
CA SER A 279 1.13 4.87 -15.14
C SER A 279 1.22 5.45 -16.55
N GLU A 280 1.16 4.61 -17.61
CA GLU A 280 1.16 5.05 -19.01
C GLU A 280 -0.07 5.93 -19.36
N PHE A 281 -1.05 6.01 -18.45
CA PHE A 281 -2.22 6.89 -18.52
C PHE A 281 -2.10 8.18 -17.68
N LEU A 282 -0.98 8.40 -16.97
CA LEU A 282 -0.62 9.69 -16.36
C LEU A 282 -0.16 10.68 -17.45
N ILE A 283 -1.04 10.97 -18.39
CA ILE A 283 -0.89 12.07 -19.33
C ILE A 283 -1.49 13.30 -18.65
N ASP A 284 -0.76 14.42 -18.66
CA ASP A 284 -1.28 15.74 -18.26
C ASP A 284 -2.68 15.98 -18.88
N GLY A 285 -3.72 15.97 -18.03
CA GLY A 285 -5.14 15.98 -18.44
C GLY A 285 -5.92 14.66 -18.34
N ALA A 286 -5.39 13.63 -17.65
CA ALA A 286 -6.14 12.41 -17.30
C ALA A 286 -7.25 12.70 -16.27
N PRO A 287 -8.38 11.98 -16.28
CA PRO A 287 -9.50 12.21 -15.36
C PRO A 287 -9.35 11.53 -13.97
N PHE A 288 -8.15 11.03 -13.64
CA PHE A 288 -7.82 10.29 -12.42
C PHE A 288 -6.45 10.73 -11.86
N ASP A 289 -6.30 10.67 -10.54
CA ASP A 289 -5.07 11.05 -9.80
C ASP A 289 -4.04 9.90 -9.77
N SER A 290 -2.78 10.18 -9.41
CA SER A 290 -1.71 9.20 -9.31
C SER A 290 -1.97 8.11 -8.25
N ASP A 291 -2.82 8.42 -7.27
CA ASP A 291 -3.36 7.51 -6.25
C ASP A 291 -4.41 6.52 -6.74
N GLN A 292 -4.86 6.65 -7.99
CA GLN A 292 -5.87 5.75 -8.55
C GLN A 292 -5.27 4.80 -9.57
N VAL A 293 -3.94 4.67 -9.56
CA VAL A 293 -3.17 3.81 -10.47
C VAL A 293 -2.60 2.65 -9.67
N GLY A 294 -2.65 1.43 -10.24
CA GLY A 294 -2.08 0.24 -9.59
C GLY A 294 -0.57 0.14 -9.72
N PHE A 295 -0.01 0.58 -10.84
CA PHE A 295 1.41 0.39 -11.15
C PHE A 295 2.11 1.64 -11.68
N TRP A 296 3.25 1.97 -11.07
CA TRP A 296 4.13 3.08 -11.44
C TRP A 296 4.94 2.76 -12.71
N ASP A 297 5.34 1.51 -12.88
CA ASP A 297 5.92 0.99 -14.11
C ASP A 297 5.57 -0.51 -14.26
N PRO A 298 5.97 -1.20 -15.33
CA PRO A 298 5.57 -2.60 -15.52
C PRO A 298 5.96 -3.57 -14.39
N ILE A 299 6.89 -3.22 -13.52
CA ILE A 299 7.39 -4.11 -12.47
C ILE A 299 7.37 -3.49 -11.06
N HIS A 300 6.94 -2.23 -10.92
CA HIS A 300 6.83 -1.54 -9.64
C HIS A 300 5.40 -1.05 -9.37
N PRO A 301 4.83 -1.36 -8.19
CA PRO A 301 3.53 -0.85 -7.79
C PRO A 301 3.55 0.67 -7.62
N ALA A 302 2.40 1.28 -7.87
CA ALA A 302 2.16 2.67 -7.52
C ALA A 302 1.90 2.80 -6.01
N GLU A 303 1.82 4.04 -5.56
CA GLU A 303 1.60 4.43 -4.18
C GLU A 303 0.36 3.77 -3.57
N ALA A 304 -0.75 3.68 -4.30
CA ALA A 304 -2.00 3.09 -3.81
C ALA A 304 -1.79 1.66 -3.25
N VAL A 305 -1.02 0.84 -3.97
CA VAL A 305 -0.66 -0.51 -3.52
C VAL A 305 0.24 -0.45 -2.28
N HIS A 306 1.16 0.51 -2.22
CA HIS A 306 2.02 0.72 -1.07
C HIS A 306 1.27 1.20 0.17
N GLN A 307 0.26 2.06 0.03
CA GLN A 307 -0.64 2.46 1.11
C GLN A 307 -1.35 1.23 1.68
N ALA A 308 -1.99 0.43 0.83
CA ALA A 308 -2.67 -0.81 1.25
C ALA A 308 -1.72 -1.79 1.96
N TRP A 309 -0.52 -2.01 1.42
CA TRP A 309 0.50 -2.83 2.08
C TRP A 309 0.95 -2.25 3.43
N GLY A 310 1.20 -0.94 3.51
CA GLY A 310 1.71 -0.32 4.72
C GLY A 310 0.69 -0.36 5.85
N ALA A 311 -0.56 -0.09 5.51
CA ALA A 311 -1.67 -0.14 6.44
C ALA A 311 -1.89 -1.59 6.93
N TYR A 312 -1.94 -2.57 6.02
CA TYR A 312 -2.01 -3.99 6.38
C TYR A 312 -0.85 -4.44 7.28
N ALA A 313 0.38 -3.97 7.02
CA ALA A 313 1.53 -4.26 7.85
C ALA A 313 1.36 -3.70 9.27
N ALA A 314 0.88 -2.46 9.42
CA ALA A 314 0.63 -1.84 10.73
C ALA A 314 -0.42 -2.64 11.52
N PHE A 315 -1.50 -3.06 10.86
CA PHE A 315 -2.53 -3.92 11.42
C PHE A 315 -1.96 -5.26 11.96
N VAL A 316 -1.15 -5.95 11.16
CA VAL A 316 -0.49 -7.20 11.58
C VAL A 316 0.44 -6.96 12.78
N MET A 317 1.16 -5.85 12.78
CA MET A 317 2.08 -5.50 13.87
C MET A 317 1.35 -5.15 15.18
N ALA A 318 0.14 -4.61 15.10
CA ALA A 318 -0.75 -4.38 16.25
C ALA A 318 -1.28 -5.69 16.87
N GLY A 319 -1.03 -6.84 16.24
CA GLY A 319 -1.46 -8.16 16.69
C GLY A 319 -2.76 -8.63 16.05
N GLY A 320 -3.18 -7.93 14.99
CA GLY A 320 -4.38 -8.26 14.24
C GLY A 320 -4.30 -9.62 13.56
N SER A 321 -5.44 -10.30 13.46
CA SER A 321 -5.53 -11.63 12.83
C SER A 321 -5.79 -11.50 11.33
N THR A 322 -4.98 -12.17 10.50
CA THR A 322 -5.14 -12.15 9.05
C THR A 322 -5.70 -13.46 8.53
N SER A 323 -6.61 -13.39 7.57
CA SER A 323 -7.14 -14.56 6.87
C SER A 323 -7.50 -14.19 5.44
N ALA A 324 -6.88 -14.87 4.47
CA ALA A 324 -7.25 -14.80 3.06
C ALA A 324 -8.19 -15.97 2.73
N LEU A 325 -9.26 -15.69 1.96
CA LEU A 325 -10.14 -16.72 1.40
C LEU A 325 -9.77 -17.03 -0.05
N SER A 326 -10.26 -18.16 -0.54
CA SER A 326 -10.17 -18.55 -1.94
C SER A 326 -11.58 -18.73 -2.48
N ASP A 327 -11.93 -17.99 -3.54
CA ASP A 327 -13.03 -18.11 -4.51
C ASP A 327 -14.47 -18.46 -4.03
N PHE A 328 -14.70 -19.05 -2.85
CA PHE A 328 -15.98 -19.34 -2.18
C PHE A 328 -15.77 -19.78 -0.71
N GLY A 329 -16.20 -18.97 0.27
CA GLY A 329 -15.99 -19.24 1.70
C GLY A 329 -17.06 -18.73 2.67
N THR A 330 -17.10 -19.34 3.87
CA THR A 330 -17.71 -18.73 5.06
C THR A 330 -16.62 -18.65 6.11
N LEU A 331 -16.27 -17.44 6.52
CA LEU A 331 -15.28 -17.19 7.53
C LEU A 331 -15.95 -16.84 8.85
N ASN A 332 -15.49 -17.50 9.91
CA ASN A 332 -15.95 -17.25 11.28
C ASN A 332 -14.71 -17.20 12.15
N PHE A 333 -14.26 -16.00 12.49
CA PHE A 333 -13.16 -15.84 13.42
C PHE A 333 -13.51 -16.49 14.76
N GLN A 334 -12.50 -16.98 15.48
CA GLN A 334 -12.70 -17.51 16.83
C GLN A 334 -12.25 -16.52 17.91
N THR A 335 -11.77 -15.36 17.50
CA THR A 335 -11.19 -14.32 18.33
C THR A 335 -12.01 -13.05 18.21
N SER A 336 -12.07 -12.30 19.31
CA SER A 336 -12.83 -11.05 19.44
C SER A 336 -11.88 -9.86 19.57
N GLY A 337 -10.86 -9.82 18.72
CA GLY A 337 -9.97 -8.68 18.58
C GLY A 337 -9.75 -8.43 17.10
N ASP A 338 -9.16 -7.29 16.78
CA ASP A 338 -9.01 -6.70 15.46
C ASP A 338 -8.56 -7.73 14.39
N ASN A 339 -9.28 -7.79 13.27
CA ASN A 339 -9.09 -8.73 12.15
C ASN A 339 -8.91 -7.96 10.83
N ALA A 340 -8.03 -8.44 9.95
CA ALA A 340 -7.92 -7.97 8.57
C ALA A 340 -8.25 -9.11 7.63
N VAL A 341 -9.26 -8.91 6.81
CA VAL A 341 -9.88 -9.95 5.99
C VAL A 341 -9.84 -9.51 4.55
N PHE A 342 -9.29 -10.37 3.70
CA PHE A 342 -9.34 -10.22 2.26
C PHE A 342 -10.06 -11.46 1.74
N ALA A 343 -11.36 -11.33 1.48
CA ALA A 343 -12.20 -12.42 1.04
C ALA A 343 -11.93 -12.80 -0.44
N MET A 344 -11.31 -11.89 -1.19
CA MET A 344 -10.80 -12.12 -2.55
C MET A 344 -11.98 -12.33 -3.51
N GLY A 345 -12.19 -13.55 -4.00
CA GLY A 345 -13.14 -13.83 -5.07
C GLY A 345 -14.32 -14.66 -4.65
N GLY A 346 -15.35 -14.55 -5.48
CA GLY A 346 -16.61 -15.23 -5.35
C GLY A 346 -17.46 -14.75 -4.17
N ASN A 347 -18.57 -15.45 -3.96
CA ASN A 347 -19.57 -14.99 -3.01
C ASN A 347 -19.22 -15.48 -1.59
N ASP A 348 -18.74 -14.58 -0.75
CA ASP A 348 -18.28 -14.87 0.58
C ASP A 348 -19.27 -14.52 1.69
N THR A 349 -18.99 -15.04 2.87
CA THR A 349 -19.66 -14.63 4.10
C THR A 349 -18.62 -14.47 5.19
N VAL A 350 -18.38 -13.22 5.58
CA VAL A 350 -17.39 -12.82 6.58
C VAL A 350 -18.10 -12.46 7.88
N LEU A 351 -17.67 -13.06 8.98
CA LEU A 351 -18.07 -12.71 10.34
C LEU A 351 -16.81 -12.27 11.08
N ALA A 352 -16.53 -10.96 11.12
CA ALA A 352 -15.31 -10.37 11.68
C ALA A 352 -15.31 -10.43 13.24
N LEU A 353 -16.50 -10.34 13.82
CA LEU A 353 -16.84 -10.53 15.24
C LEU A 353 -16.76 -9.28 16.09
N ALA A 354 -15.65 -8.97 16.72
CA ALA A 354 -15.55 -7.82 17.61
C ALA A 354 -14.09 -7.40 17.67
N GLY A 355 -13.84 -6.12 17.90
CA GLY A 355 -12.55 -5.50 17.61
C GLY A 355 -12.71 -4.56 16.44
N ASP A 356 -11.72 -3.72 16.20
CA ASP A 356 -11.74 -2.75 15.12
C ASP A 356 -11.22 -3.46 13.86
N ASP A 357 -12.15 -3.95 13.03
CA ASP A 357 -11.88 -4.89 11.94
C ASP A 357 -11.72 -4.16 10.58
N VAL A 358 -10.88 -4.70 9.69
CA VAL A 358 -10.75 -4.28 8.29
C VAL A 358 -11.17 -5.43 7.39
N VAL A 359 -12.18 -5.24 6.55
CA VAL A 359 -12.74 -6.30 5.69
C VAL A 359 -12.85 -5.83 4.24
N PHE A 360 -12.32 -6.62 3.33
CA PHE A 360 -12.60 -6.53 1.89
C PHE A 360 -13.34 -7.78 1.45
N GLY A 361 -14.54 -7.60 0.91
CA GLY A 361 -15.26 -8.65 0.19
C GLY A 361 -14.49 -9.05 -1.06
N GLY A 362 -14.25 -8.07 -1.94
CA GLY A 362 -13.55 -8.27 -3.20
C GLY A 362 -14.56 -8.53 -4.31
N SER A 363 -14.35 -9.52 -5.17
CA SER A 363 -15.28 -9.78 -6.27
C SER A 363 -16.31 -10.85 -5.91
N GLY A 364 -17.60 -10.65 -6.20
CA GLY A 364 -18.69 -11.58 -5.91
C GLY A 364 -19.77 -10.96 -5.02
N ASP A 365 -20.89 -11.67 -4.81
CA ASP A 365 -21.97 -11.16 -3.94
C ASP A 365 -21.71 -11.54 -2.47
N ASP A 366 -21.11 -10.62 -1.72
CA ASP A 366 -20.58 -10.84 -0.39
C ASP A 366 -21.56 -10.52 0.73
N ARG A 367 -21.28 -11.11 1.89
CA ARG A 367 -22.01 -10.84 3.14
C ARG A 367 -21.01 -10.59 4.25
N VAL A 368 -20.80 -9.32 4.57
CA VAL A 368 -19.92 -8.91 5.65
C VAL A 368 -20.73 -8.50 6.88
N PHE A 369 -20.37 -9.11 8.01
CA PHE A 369 -20.81 -8.72 9.34
C PHE A 369 -19.56 -8.35 10.14
N ALA A 370 -19.33 -7.06 10.32
CA ALA A 370 -18.13 -6.55 10.97
C ALA A 370 -18.21 -6.79 12.49
N GLY A 371 -19.22 -6.23 13.15
CA GLY A 371 -19.60 -6.57 14.53
C GLY A 371 -19.40 -5.39 15.47
N PRO A 372 -19.11 -5.62 16.77
CA PRO A 372 -18.82 -4.49 17.65
C PRO A 372 -17.34 -4.06 17.58
N GLY A 373 -17.11 -2.81 17.23
CA GLY A 373 -15.80 -2.20 17.00
C GLY A 373 -15.96 -1.03 16.05
N ASP A 374 -14.94 -0.19 15.91
CA ASP A 374 -14.93 0.84 14.86
C ASP A 374 -14.34 0.19 13.60
N ASP A 375 -15.20 -0.28 12.68
CA ASP A 375 -14.82 -1.17 11.59
C ASP A 375 -14.63 -0.44 10.24
N ILE A 376 -13.80 -0.99 9.35
CA ILE A 376 -13.64 -0.55 7.95
C ILE A 376 -14.01 -1.72 7.04
N VAL A 377 -15.01 -1.53 6.18
CA VAL A 377 -15.50 -2.57 5.28
C VAL A 377 -15.67 -2.03 3.87
N SER A 378 -15.10 -2.74 2.89
CA SER A 378 -15.39 -2.59 1.46
C SER A 378 -16.06 -3.86 0.95
N GLY A 379 -17.20 -3.73 0.27
CA GLY A 379 -17.89 -4.82 -0.43
C GLY A 379 -17.08 -5.26 -1.63
N GLY A 380 -16.78 -4.32 -2.52
CA GLY A 380 -15.96 -4.54 -3.70
C GLY A 380 -16.84 -4.57 -4.95
N SER A 381 -16.76 -5.60 -5.77
CA SER A 381 -17.62 -5.73 -6.95
C SER A 381 -18.63 -6.88 -6.79
N GLY A 382 -19.91 -6.64 -7.00
CA GLY A 382 -20.98 -7.62 -6.81
C GLY A 382 -22.14 -7.03 -6.03
N ASP A 383 -23.22 -7.79 -5.84
CA ASP A 383 -24.37 -7.29 -5.05
C ASP A 383 -24.15 -7.61 -3.56
N ASP A 384 -23.57 -6.68 -2.80
CA ASP A 384 -23.07 -6.92 -1.46
C ASP A 384 -24.07 -6.62 -0.33
N LEU A 385 -23.85 -7.28 0.82
CA LEU A 385 -24.53 -6.97 2.07
C LEU A 385 -23.50 -6.68 3.16
N LEU A 386 -23.40 -5.40 3.52
CA LEU A 386 -22.48 -4.93 4.56
C LEU A 386 -23.24 -4.54 5.82
N ARG A 387 -22.70 -4.93 6.98
CA ARG A 387 -23.22 -4.56 8.30
C ARG A 387 -22.08 -4.19 9.24
N GLY A 388 -22.02 -2.92 9.61
CA GLY A 388 -21.11 -2.42 10.65
C GLY A 388 -21.49 -2.98 12.02
N GLU A 389 -22.75 -2.83 12.40
CA GLU A 389 -23.34 -3.21 13.70
C GLU A 389 -23.12 -2.18 14.81
N ARG A 390 -22.02 -2.21 15.58
CA ARG A 390 -21.84 -1.31 16.73
C ARG A 390 -20.44 -0.70 16.76
N GLY A 391 -20.34 0.56 16.42
CA GLY A 391 -19.15 1.39 16.54
C GLY A 391 -19.29 2.54 15.56
N ALA A 392 -18.24 3.35 15.41
CA ALA A 392 -18.18 4.31 14.33
C ALA A 392 -17.55 3.60 13.11
N ASP A 393 -18.41 3.13 12.20
CA ASP A 393 -17.99 2.28 11.10
C ASP A 393 -17.78 3.07 9.80
N ILE A 394 -16.87 2.59 8.96
CA ILE A 394 -16.66 3.06 7.59
C ILE A 394 -17.04 1.92 6.66
N LEU A 395 -18.13 2.08 5.89
CA LEU A 395 -18.65 1.05 5.00
C LEU A 395 -18.75 1.58 3.56
N ASP A 396 -18.11 0.90 2.62
CA ASP A 396 -18.16 1.17 1.18
C ASP A 396 -18.79 -0.01 0.44
N GLY A 397 -19.93 0.22 -0.22
CA GLY A 397 -20.62 -0.79 -1.02
C GLY A 397 -19.76 -1.27 -2.18
N GLY A 398 -19.08 -0.36 -2.86
CA GLY A 398 -18.30 -0.66 -4.06
C GLY A 398 -19.13 -0.58 -5.33
N SER A 399 -19.23 -1.65 -6.11
CA SER A 399 -19.98 -1.66 -7.37
C SER A 399 -20.92 -2.84 -7.47
N GLY A 400 -22.16 -2.62 -7.88
CA GLY A 400 -23.23 -3.61 -7.85
C GLY A 400 -24.42 -3.06 -7.09
N ASP A 401 -25.52 -3.82 -6.97
CA ASP A 401 -26.70 -3.34 -6.24
C ASP A 401 -26.57 -3.69 -4.75
N ASP A 402 -26.03 -2.78 -3.96
CA ASP A 402 -25.57 -3.05 -2.59
C ASP A 402 -26.61 -2.78 -1.51
N THR A 403 -26.43 -3.44 -0.37
CA THR A 403 -27.13 -3.13 0.88
C THR A 403 -26.13 -2.85 1.99
N VAL A 404 -25.96 -1.55 2.30
CA VAL A 404 -25.04 -1.07 3.32
C VAL A 404 -25.82 -0.65 4.57
N LEU A 405 -25.48 -1.22 5.73
CA LEU A 405 -26.15 -0.96 7.01
C LEU A 405 -25.11 -0.58 8.08
N GLY A 406 -25.03 0.70 8.45
CA GLY A 406 -24.13 1.22 9.49
C GLY A 406 -24.39 0.56 10.85
N GLY A 407 -25.51 0.90 11.46
CA GLY A 407 -25.98 0.24 12.68
C GLY A 407 -26.14 1.24 13.81
N SER A 408 -25.23 1.21 14.79
CA SER A 408 -25.23 2.18 15.88
C SER A 408 -23.84 2.74 16.12
N GLY A 409 -23.77 4.05 16.30
CA GLY A 409 -22.52 4.82 16.30
C GLY A 409 -22.60 5.83 15.16
N ASP A 410 -21.58 6.67 15.04
CA ASP A 410 -21.58 7.73 14.03
C ASP A 410 -20.86 7.17 12.80
N ASP A 411 -21.63 6.70 11.81
CA ASP A 411 -21.10 5.90 10.70
C ASP A 411 -20.79 6.74 9.45
N VAL A 412 -19.85 6.28 8.62
CA VAL A 412 -19.53 6.81 7.29
C VAL A 412 -19.88 5.77 6.24
N LEU A 413 -20.83 6.11 5.37
CA LEU A 413 -21.41 5.17 4.41
C LEU A 413 -21.23 5.69 2.99
N ILE A 414 -20.52 4.92 2.18
CA ILE A 414 -20.32 5.14 0.74
C ILE A 414 -21.17 4.10 0.03
N ASP A 415 -22.09 4.55 -0.83
CA ASP A 415 -22.94 3.64 -1.61
C ASP A 415 -22.13 2.96 -2.71
N GLY A 416 -21.48 3.76 -3.55
CA GLY A 416 -20.75 3.27 -4.70
C GLY A 416 -21.60 3.27 -5.98
N LEU A 417 -21.25 2.39 -6.92
CA LEU A 417 -21.88 2.27 -8.23
C LEU A 417 -22.99 1.23 -8.23
N GLY A 418 -24.25 1.65 -8.25
CA GLY A 418 -25.34 0.68 -8.30
C GLY A 418 -26.72 1.30 -8.21
N ASP A 419 -27.72 0.43 -7.99
CA ASP A 419 -28.99 0.82 -7.38
C ASP A 419 -28.99 0.39 -5.88
N ASP A 420 -28.53 1.28 -4.99
CA ASP A 420 -28.15 0.88 -3.63
C ASP A 420 -29.22 1.12 -2.55
N LEU A 421 -29.13 0.37 -1.46
CA LEU A 421 -29.86 0.61 -0.21
C LEU A 421 -28.91 0.86 0.95
N VAL A 422 -28.77 2.13 1.34
CA VAL A 422 -27.90 2.53 2.45
C VAL A 422 -28.71 3.00 3.65
N ARG A 423 -28.36 2.49 4.85
CA ARG A 423 -28.98 2.90 6.11
C ARG A 423 -27.95 3.21 7.19
N GLY A 424 -27.99 4.42 7.72
CA GLY A 424 -27.18 4.90 8.85
C GLY A 424 -27.52 4.15 10.13
N GLY A 425 -28.75 4.34 10.60
CA GLY A 425 -29.25 3.68 11.80
C GLY A 425 -29.33 4.65 12.96
N ALA A 426 -28.49 4.50 13.97
CA ALA A 426 -28.53 5.30 15.18
C ALA A 426 -27.19 5.97 15.47
N GLY A 427 -27.14 7.28 15.37
CA GLY A 427 -25.94 8.09 15.50
C GLY A 427 -26.06 9.29 14.57
N ASP A 428 -25.06 10.15 14.56
CA ASP A 428 -24.99 11.24 13.58
C ASP A 428 -24.23 10.71 12.35
N ASP A 429 -24.95 10.22 11.34
CA ASP A 429 -24.37 9.45 10.23
C ASP A 429 -24.00 10.34 9.04
N VAL A 430 -22.99 9.92 8.29
CA VAL A 430 -22.50 10.58 7.07
C VAL A 430 -22.63 9.65 5.88
N PHE A 431 -23.27 10.14 4.83
CA PHE A 431 -23.42 9.46 3.55
C PHE A 431 -22.60 10.19 2.51
N ILE A 432 -21.89 9.44 1.66
CA ILE A 432 -21.14 9.98 0.52
C ILE A 432 -21.68 9.31 -0.73
N PHE A 433 -22.23 10.13 -1.63
CA PHE A 433 -22.66 9.70 -2.97
C PHE A 433 -21.76 10.35 -4.01
N VAL A 434 -21.27 9.57 -4.96
CA VAL A 434 -20.54 10.05 -6.14
C VAL A 434 -21.42 9.92 -7.36
N GLN A 435 -21.57 11.00 -8.12
CA GLN A 435 -22.36 10.96 -9.35
C GLN A 435 -21.75 9.95 -10.35
N ASN A 436 -22.54 8.95 -10.76
CA ASN A 436 -22.11 7.81 -11.61
C ASN A 436 -21.37 8.25 -12.88
N THR A 437 -21.70 9.41 -13.47
CA THR A 437 -21.01 9.93 -14.66
C THR A 437 -19.57 10.34 -14.42
N LEU A 438 -19.20 10.67 -13.18
CA LEU A 438 -17.81 10.88 -12.78
C LEU A 438 -17.03 9.56 -12.77
N GLU A 439 -17.74 8.45 -12.57
CA GLU A 439 -17.22 7.08 -12.52
C GLU A 439 -17.36 6.34 -13.85
N GLY A 440 -17.83 7.03 -14.89
CA GLY A 440 -17.92 6.52 -16.26
C GLY A 440 -19.26 5.87 -16.62
N GLU A 441 -20.21 5.84 -15.70
CA GLU A 441 -21.53 5.27 -15.90
C GLU A 441 -22.57 6.32 -16.31
N ALA A 442 -23.34 6.02 -17.35
CA ALA A 442 -24.30 6.98 -17.94
C ALA A 442 -25.72 6.84 -17.39
N SER A 443 -25.94 5.86 -16.51
CA SER A 443 -27.24 5.58 -15.90
C SER A 443 -27.52 6.56 -14.76
N LEU A 444 -28.81 6.78 -14.48
CA LEU A 444 -29.22 7.39 -13.22
C LEU A 444 -29.10 6.32 -12.14
N SER A 445 -28.80 6.72 -10.90
CA SER A 445 -28.90 5.79 -9.78
C SER A 445 -30.36 5.63 -9.34
N GLN A 446 -30.65 4.61 -8.54
CA GLN A 446 -31.94 4.47 -7.86
C GLN A 446 -31.78 4.34 -6.35
N ASP A 447 -30.73 4.97 -5.83
CA ASP A 447 -30.29 4.73 -4.46
C ASP A 447 -31.31 5.22 -3.45
N VAL A 448 -31.40 4.47 -2.37
CA VAL A 448 -32.27 4.77 -1.25
C VAL A 448 -31.42 4.96 0.00
N LEU A 449 -31.18 6.22 0.36
CA LEU A 449 -30.39 6.58 1.53
C LEU A 449 -31.30 6.94 2.71
N GLN A 450 -31.12 6.26 3.84
CA GLN A 450 -31.94 6.46 5.03
C GLN A 450 -31.04 6.71 6.23
N GLY A 451 -31.01 7.95 6.75
CA GLY A 451 -30.18 8.31 7.92
C GLY A 451 -30.61 7.54 9.15
N GLY A 452 -31.66 7.99 9.81
CA GLY A 452 -32.33 7.18 10.84
C GLY A 452 -32.65 8.02 12.05
N SER A 453 -31.98 7.74 13.17
CA SER A 453 -32.07 8.57 14.36
C SER A 453 -30.74 9.24 14.66
N GLY A 454 -30.77 10.57 14.73
CA GLY A 454 -29.58 11.40 14.95
C GLY A 454 -29.69 12.64 14.08
N THR A 455 -28.55 13.20 13.72
CA THR A 455 -28.43 14.29 12.75
C THR A 455 -27.59 13.83 11.58
N ASP A 456 -28.25 13.49 10.47
CA ASP A 456 -27.60 12.79 9.37
C ASP A 456 -27.27 13.77 8.24
N THR A 457 -26.12 13.55 7.59
CA THR A 457 -25.63 14.41 6.50
C THR A 457 -25.30 13.61 5.26
N LEU A 458 -25.81 14.04 4.10
CA LEU A 458 -25.43 13.53 2.80
C LEU A 458 -24.49 14.50 2.08
N TYR A 459 -23.31 14.01 1.69
CA TYR A 459 -22.44 14.66 0.73
C TYR A 459 -22.70 14.11 -0.66
N VAL A 460 -22.89 15.00 -1.64
CA VAL A 460 -23.02 14.64 -3.05
C VAL A 460 -21.87 15.22 -3.85
N VAL A 461 -21.06 14.35 -4.45
CA VAL A 461 -19.96 14.72 -5.34
C VAL A 461 -20.50 14.80 -6.76
N LEU A 462 -20.49 16.00 -7.33
CA LEU A 462 -21.20 16.32 -8.57
C LEU A 462 -20.22 16.81 -9.64
N ASP A 463 -20.55 16.56 -10.91
CA ASP A 463 -19.89 17.28 -12.00
C ASP A 463 -20.22 18.78 -11.97
N GLU A 464 -19.41 19.62 -12.62
CA GLU A 464 -19.56 21.09 -12.64
C GLU A 464 -20.99 21.53 -13.03
N THR A 465 -21.61 20.83 -13.99
CA THR A 465 -22.95 21.18 -14.49
C THR A 465 -24.03 20.88 -13.45
N THR A 466 -23.89 19.77 -12.75
CA THR A 466 -24.84 19.28 -11.75
C THR A 466 -24.65 20.01 -10.42
N PHE A 467 -23.41 20.38 -10.09
CA PHE A 467 -23.09 21.29 -8.98
C PHE A 467 -23.72 22.67 -9.17
N ASP A 468 -23.57 23.29 -10.36
CA ASP A 468 -24.26 24.54 -10.70
C ASP A 468 -25.80 24.41 -10.59
N ALA A 469 -26.34 23.25 -10.97
CA ALA A 469 -27.75 22.95 -10.80
C ALA A 469 -28.14 22.83 -9.31
N PHE A 470 -27.26 22.32 -8.45
CA PHE A 470 -27.49 22.24 -7.01
C PHE A 470 -27.59 23.63 -6.39
N GLU A 471 -26.64 24.51 -6.70
CA GLU A 471 -26.62 25.89 -6.20
C GLU A 471 -27.85 26.70 -6.67
N THR A 472 -28.40 26.39 -7.84
CA THR A 472 -29.51 27.15 -8.44
C THR A 472 -30.89 26.57 -8.19
N LEU A 473 -31.04 25.24 -8.20
CA LEU A 473 -32.32 24.51 -8.10
C LEU A 473 -32.51 23.85 -6.72
N GLY A 474 -31.44 23.73 -5.93
CA GLY A 474 -31.42 23.12 -4.60
C GLY A 474 -31.38 21.59 -4.63
N ALA A 475 -30.97 21.01 -3.49
CA ALA A 475 -30.76 19.59 -3.29
C ALA A 475 -31.88 18.69 -3.81
N THR A 476 -33.15 18.97 -3.46
CA THR A 476 -34.28 18.12 -3.87
C THR A 476 -34.41 17.94 -5.38
N SER A 477 -34.14 19.00 -6.15
CA SER A 477 -34.25 18.94 -7.62
C SER A 477 -33.11 18.12 -8.20
N VAL A 478 -31.90 18.28 -7.67
CA VAL A 478 -30.70 17.55 -8.12
C VAL A 478 -30.78 16.08 -7.75
N LEU A 479 -31.09 15.75 -6.49
CA LEU A 479 -31.27 14.35 -6.07
C LEU A 479 -32.32 13.63 -6.91
N SER A 480 -33.46 14.29 -7.19
CA SER A 480 -34.48 13.71 -8.08
C SER A 480 -34.02 13.54 -9.53
N SER A 481 -33.07 14.36 -10.00
CA SER A 481 -32.50 14.22 -11.35
C SER A 481 -31.44 13.13 -11.44
N LEU A 482 -30.77 12.85 -10.31
CA LEU A 482 -29.81 11.76 -10.16
C LEU A 482 -30.49 10.42 -9.88
N GLY A 483 -31.74 10.46 -9.39
CA GLY A 483 -32.55 9.27 -9.08
C GLY A 483 -32.50 8.85 -7.61
N ILE A 484 -31.76 9.60 -6.78
CA ILE A 484 -31.56 9.34 -5.36
C ILE A 484 -32.81 9.68 -4.54
N SER A 485 -33.18 8.78 -3.63
CA SER A 485 -34.27 8.93 -2.69
C SER A 485 -33.75 8.97 -1.25
N ILE A 486 -33.87 10.12 -0.58
CA ILE A 486 -33.43 10.29 0.81
C ILE A 486 -34.59 10.28 1.81
N SER A 487 -34.33 9.79 3.02
CA SER A 487 -35.24 9.94 4.17
C SER A 487 -34.47 10.03 5.48
N SER A 488 -34.99 10.80 6.44
CA SER A 488 -34.31 11.07 7.71
C SER A 488 -32.86 11.55 7.52
N ILE A 489 -32.65 12.48 6.58
CA ILE A 489 -31.36 13.15 6.38
C ILE A 489 -31.61 14.66 6.58
N GLU A 490 -30.95 15.25 7.56
CA GLU A 490 -31.15 16.63 7.99
C GLU A 490 -30.37 17.63 7.13
N SER A 491 -29.24 17.21 6.58
CA SER A 491 -28.33 18.07 5.81
C SER A 491 -27.92 17.42 4.49
N VAL A 492 -27.88 18.21 3.41
CA VAL A 492 -27.33 17.79 2.12
C VAL A 492 -26.32 18.85 1.67
N VAL A 493 -25.10 18.42 1.37
CA VAL A 493 -23.97 19.27 0.98
C VAL A 493 -23.44 18.81 -0.36
N ALA A 494 -23.28 19.71 -1.32
CA ALA A 494 -22.68 19.40 -2.61
C ALA A 494 -21.19 19.73 -2.63
N ILE A 495 -20.43 18.93 -3.37
CA ILE A 495 -18.99 19.10 -3.64
C ILE A 495 -18.81 19.16 -5.17
N ASP A 496 -18.03 20.14 -5.64
CA ASP A 496 -17.74 20.36 -7.05
C ASP A 496 -16.55 19.51 -7.51
N GLY A 497 -16.84 18.44 -8.24
CA GLY A 497 -15.86 17.51 -8.78
C GLY A 497 -15.18 16.61 -7.73
N ARG A 498 -14.39 15.64 -8.21
CA ARG A 498 -13.70 14.66 -7.35
C ARG A 498 -12.56 15.29 -6.54
N GLY A 499 -11.76 16.17 -7.12
CA GLY A 499 -10.57 16.77 -6.47
C GLY A 499 -10.84 17.82 -5.39
N GLN A 500 -12.09 18.00 -4.93
CA GLN A 500 -12.43 18.89 -3.80
C GLN A 500 -12.96 18.11 -2.59
N VAL A 501 -13.09 16.78 -2.71
CA VAL A 501 -13.65 15.92 -1.67
C VAL A 501 -12.75 15.88 -0.44
N GLU A 502 -11.43 15.71 -0.59
CA GLU A 502 -10.47 15.75 0.52
C GLU A 502 -10.58 17.07 1.30
N ALA A 503 -10.52 18.23 0.63
CA ALA A 503 -10.59 19.53 1.28
C ALA A 503 -11.93 19.75 2.02
N ALA A 504 -13.01 19.13 1.53
CA ALA A 504 -14.31 19.18 2.16
C ALA A 504 -14.41 18.21 3.37
N LEU A 505 -13.80 17.02 3.27
CA LEU A 505 -13.87 15.97 4.27
C LEU A 505 -12.84 16.13 5.40
N SER A 506 -11.60 16.56 5.10
CA SER A 506 -10.53 16.85 6.08
C SER A 506 -10.88 17.96 7.09
N ALA A 507 -11.96 18.71 6.83
CA ALA A 507 -12.52 19.67 7.78
C ALA A 507 -13.28 19.01 8.94
N PHE A 508 -13.60 17.72 8.85
CA PHE A 508 -14.30 16.98 9.89
C PHE A 508 -13.34 16.34 10.88
N ALA A 509 -13.66 16.43 12.17
CA ALA A 509 -12.81 15.91 13.24
C ALA A 509 -12.73 14.37 13.28
N TRP A 510 -13.60 13.67 12.53
CA TRP A 510 -13.65 12.22 12.39
C TRP A 510 -12.94 11.72 11.12
N PHE A 511 -12.41 12.62 10.28
CA PHE A 511 -11.66 12.29 9.07
C PHE A 511 -10.28 12.93 9.18
N GLN A 512 -9.30 12.17 9.67
CA GLN A 512 -7.91 12.60 9.86
C GLN A 512 -7.01 11.96 8.78
N ASP A 513 -5.87 12.59 8.48
CA ASP A 513 -4.87 12.08 7.52
C ASP A 513 -4.41 10.62 7.80
N GLY A 514 -4.64 10.08 9.00
CA GLY A 514 -4.34 8.70 9.39
C GLY A 514 -5.50 7.70 9.26
N ASP A 515 -6.71 8.16 8.95
CA ASP A 515 -7.88 7.31 8.70
C ASP A 515 -7.94 6.85 7.22
N TYR A 516 -6.97 7.32 6.42
CA TYR A 516 -6.72 6.90 5.06
C TYR A 516 -5.92 5.60 5.02
N TRP A 517 -6.59 4.50 4.73
CA TRP A 517 -5.93 3.22 4.47
C TRP A 517 -5.60 3.02 2.97
N GLY A 518 -5.80 4.04 2.14
CA GLY A 518 -5.83 3.88 0.67
C GLY A 518 -7.04 3.05 0.18
N LEU A 519 -8.04 2.80 1.04
CA LEU A 519 -9.14 1.85 0.81
C LEU A 519 -10.46 2.51 0.43
N ILE A 520 -10.64 3.76 0.84
CA ILE A 520 -11.57 4.66 0.18
C ILE A 520 -10.67 5.50 -0.72
N PRO A 521 -10.94 5.61 -2.03
CA PRO A 521 -10.20 6.55 -2.86
C PRO A 521 -10.26 7.92 -2.19
N ALA A 522 -9.15 8.36 -1.61
CA ALA A 522 -8.89 9.77 -1.50
C ALA A 522 -8.68 10.22 -2.95
N PRO A 523 -9.53 11.09 -3.51
CA PRO A 523 -9.11 11.82 -4.68
C PRO A 523 -8.12 12.90 -4.22
N SER A 524 -6.94 12.55 -3.69
CA SER A 524 -5.83 13.47 -3.34
C SER A 524 -4.59 12.72 -2.85
N SER A 525 -3.57 12.62 -3.70
CA SER A 525 -2.20 12.84 -3.27
C SER A 525 -1.61 13.96 -4.11
N ALA A 526 -1.20 15.00 -3.39
CA ALA A 526 -0.07 15.83 -3.75
C ALA A 526 -0.01 16.41 -5.19
N ASP A 527 -0.88 17.38 -5.48
CA ASP A 527 -0.49 18.51 -6.34
C ASP A 527 -0.32 19.79 -5.51
N LEU A 528 0.67 19.74 -4.61
CA LEU A 528 1.21 20.90 -3.89
C LEU A 528 2.68 21.15 -4.24
N LEU A 529 2.99 21.23 -5.53
CA LEU A 529 4.21 21.93 -6.00
C LEU A 529 3.99 22.73 -7.30
N VAL A 530 3.23 23.84 -7.21
CA VAL A 530 3.58 25.14 -7.85
C VAL A 530 3.21 26.32 -6.96
#